data_AF-A0A661WHZ3-F1
#
_entry.id   AF-A0A661WHZ3-F1
#
_cell.length_a   1.000
_cell.length_b   1.000
_cell.length_c   1.000
_cell.angle_alpha   90.00
_cell.angle_beta   90.00
_cell.angle_gamma   90.00
#
_symmetry.space_group_name_H-M   'P 1'
#
loop_
_entity.id
_entity.type
_entity.pdbx_description
1 polymer ?
#
loop_
_entity_poly.entity_id
_entity_poly.type
_entity_poly.pdbx_seq_one_letter_code
_entity_poly.pdbx_strand_id
1 'polypeptide(L)'
;KAQEAQNREQQTEQPKEALSTLSKATITINNYLGGEYYLTTDEIKVENSTLFLIEGKHTATNNLPSLGDIKDGLLKMILYTNIENVKAEGQEFNTIPIVQLTSEKISGRISSSASDSEIESFLSKNSFSTREVKIVNELFQEAEKNNFIAIIEWATT
;
A
#
# COMPACT_ATOMS: atom_id res chain seq x y z
N LYS A 1 15.64 -7.70 18.64
CA LYS A 1 16.01 -6.71 17.60
C LYS A 1 14.91 -6.47 16.55
N ALA A 2 14.51 -7.45 15.72
CA ALA A 2 13.47 -7.24 14.69
C ALA A 2 12.06 -7.06 15.30
N GLN A 3 11.66 -7.93 16.23
CA GLN A 3 10.40 -7.79 16.98
C GLN A 3 10.31 -6.46 17.76
N GLU A 4 11.43 -6.02 18.34
CA GLU A 4 11.50 -4.71 19.01
C GLU A 4 11.37 -3.54 18.02
N ALA A 5 11.79 -3.70 16.76
CA ALA A 5 11.59 -2.70 15.71
C ALA A 5 10.13 -2.64 15.28
N GLN A 6 9.47 -3.79 15.10
CA GLN A 6 8.03 -3.90 14.86
C GLN A 6 7.22 -3.21 15.98
N ASN A 7 7.57 -3.46 17.24
CA ASN A 7 6.91 -2.82 18.38
C ASN A 7 7.07 -1.30 18.40
N ARG A 8 8.24 -0.78 17.99
CA ARG A 8 8.44 0.67 17.86
C ARG A 8 7.58 1.24 16.74
N GLU A 9 7.54 0.56 15.59
CA GLU A 9 6.78 1.02 14.41
C GLU A 9 5.26 0.95 14.61
N GLN A 10 4.77 0.00 15.38
CA GLN A 10 3.35 -0.05 15.77
C GLN A 10 2.95 1.17 16.61
N GLN A 11 3.87 1.67 17.44
CA GLN A 11 3.64 2.81 18.35
C GLN A 11 3.86 4.18 17.68
N THR A 12 4.48 4.23 16.50
CA THR A 12 4.66 5.49 15.78
C THR A 12 3.36 5.88 15.11
N GLU A 13 2.70 6.91 15.65
CA GLU A 13 1.70 7.66 14.87
C GLU A 13 2.44 8.42 13.77
N GLN A 14 2.10 8.16 12.51
CA GLN A 14 2.58 8.93 11.36
C GLN A 14 1.49 9.95 10.98
N PRO A 15 1.46 11.15 11.59
CA PRO A 15 0.37 12.12 11.42
C PRO A 15 0.24 12.67 9.99
N LYS A 16 1.10 12.26 9.05
CA LYS A 16 1.07 12.65 7.63
C LYS A 16 0.44 11.58 6.74
N GLU A 17 0.13 10.41 7.26
CA GLU A 17 -0.58 9.38 6.52
C GLU A 17 -2.08 9.58 6.78
N ALA A 18 -2.84 9.84 5.71
CA ALA A 18 -4.29 9.93 5.76
C ALA A 18 -4.89 8.51 5.88
N LEU A 19 -4.78 7.93 7.08
CA LEU A 19 -5.23 6.57 7.36
C LEU A 19 -6.74 6.56 7.65
N SER A 20 -7.48 5.61 7.07
CA SER A 20 -8.92 5.50 7.28
C SER A 20 -9.29 4.77 8.58
N THR A 21 -8.34 3.98 9.10
CA THR A 21 -8.44 3.25 10.37
C THR A 21 -7.14 3.42 11.18
N LEU A 22 -7.26 3.42 12.51
CA LEU A 22 -6.14 3.66 13.45
C LEU A 22 -5.23 2.43 13.67
N SER A 23 -5.39 1.35 12.91
CA SER A 23 -4.74 0.08 13.21
C SER A 23 -3.53 -0.19 12.32
N LYS A 24 -2.36 0.33 12.71
CA LYS A 24 -1.09 -0.28 12.30
C LYS A 24 -1.08 -1.73 12.77
N ALA A 25 -1.02 -2.67 11.83
CA ALA A 25 -1.05 -4.09 12.15
C ALA A 25 0.36 -4.69 12.13
N THR A 26 0.61 -5.57 13.08
CA THR A 26 1.80 -6.41 13.11
C THR A 26 1.57 -7.66 12.27
N ILE A 27 2.57 -8.03 11.48
CA ILE A 27 2.56 -9.24 10.65
C ILE A 27 3.74 -10.10 11.08
N THR A 28 3.46 -11.34 11.45
CA THR A 28 4.49 -12.35 11.71
C THR A 28 4.41 -13.42 10.64
N ILE A 29 5.50 -13.56 9.87
CA ILE A 29 5.62 -14.58 8.83
C ILE A 29 6.53 -15.69 9.35
N ASN A 30 6.06 -16.93 9.28
CA ASN A 30 6.85 -18.12 9.57
C ASN A 30 7.22 -18.81 8.26
N ASN A 31 8.50 -19.09 8.04
CA ASN A 31 8.94 -19.87 6.88
C ASN A 31 9.08 -21.37 7.21
N TYR A 32 9.24 -22.19 6.17
CA TYR A 32 9.39 -23.63 6.28
C TYR A 32 10.67 -24.11 6.99
N LEU A 33 11.65 -23.22 7.19
CA LEU A 33 12.90 -23.49 7.90
C LEU A 33 12.83 -23.11 9.38
N GLY A 34 11.66 -22.67 9.88
CA GLY A 34 11.47 -22.22 11.26
C GLY A 34 11.93 -20.79 11.53
N GLY A 35 12.16 -20.00 10.48
CA GLY A 35 12.47 -18.57 10.59
C GLY A 35 11.22 -17.73 10.79
N GLU A 36 11.31 -16.74 11.68
CA GLU A 36 10.25 -15.77 11.96
C GLU A 36 10.64 -14.37 11.46
N TYR A 37 9.74 -13.72 10.73
CA TYR A 37 9.90 -12.35 10.23
C TYR A 37 8.82 -11.47 10.80
N TYR A 38 9.23 -10.33 11.35
CA TYR A 38 8.36 -9.38 12.04
C TYR A 38 8.25 -8.11 11.19
N LEU A 39 7.07 -7.88 10.60
CA LEU A 39 6.77 -6.79 9.66
C LEU A 39 5.58 -5.96 10.16
N THR A 40 5.37 -4.80 9.56
CA THR A 40 4.20 -3.96 9.81
C THR A 40 3.59 -3.51 8.50
N THR A 41 2.28 -3.27 8.54
CA THR A 41 1.55 -2.54 7.51
C THR A 41 0.91 -1.32 8.16
N ASP A 42 0.81 -0.23 7.42
CA ASP A 42 0.32 1.04 7.97
C ASP A 42 -1.16 0.97 8.32
N GLU A 43 -1.94 0.29 7.49
CA GLU A 43 -3.36 0.09 7.70
C GLU A 43 -3.81 -1.33 7.32
N ILE A 44 -4.86 -1.81 7.99
CA ILE A 44 -5.59 -3.01 7.59
C ILE A 44 -7.06 -2.70 7.40
N LYS A 45 -7.67 -3.38 6.43
CA LYS A 45 -9.13 -3.38 6.27
C LYS A 45 -9.62 -4.81 6.13
N VAL A 46 -10.71 -5.14 6.81
CA VAL A 46 -11.36 -6.45 6.68
C VAL A 46 -12.72 -6.25 6.01
N GLU A 47 -12.93 -6.92 4.88
CA GLU A 47 -14.20 -6.90 4.16
C GLU A 47 -14.43 -8.28 3.52
N ASN A 48 -15.61 -8.87 3.75
CA ASN A 48 -16.02 -10.16 3.17
C ASN A 48 -14.95 -11.27 3.28
N SER A 49 -14.40 -11.50 4.48
CA SER A 49 -13.33 -12.49 4.73
C SER A 49 -12.03 -12.26 3.94
N THR A 50 -11.84 -11.03 3.45
CA THR A 50 -10.60 -10.58 2.83
C THR A 50 -9.93 -9.55 3.73
N LEU A 51 -8.67 -9.78 4.04
CA LEU A 51 -7.79 -8.87 4.77
C LEU A 51 -6.96 -8.09 3.76
N PHE A 52 -7.22 -6.78 3.69
CA PHE A 52 -6.43 -5.85 2.88
C PHE A 52 -5.26 -5.34 3.72
N LEU A 53 -4.04 -5.55 3.24
CA LEU A 53 -2.81 -5.07 3.87
C LEU A 53 -2.36 -3.80 3.15
N ILE A 54 -2.53 -2.65 3.78
CA ILE A 54 -2.36 -1.35 3.15
C ILE A 54 -1.05 -0.72 3.62
N GLU A 55 -0.15 -0.48 2.68
CA GLU A 55 1.08 0.28 2.87
C GLU A 55 0.90 1.68 2.27
N GLY A 56 0.94 2.70 3.12
CA GLY A 56 0.76 4.09 2.75
C GLY A 56 2.10 4.75 2.41
N LYS A 57 2.12 5.58 1.36
CA LYS A 57 3.18 6.56 1.11
C LYS A 57 2.56 7.90 0.81
N HIS A 58 3.12 8.97 1.36
CA HIS A 58 2.50 10.29 1.33
C HIS A 58 3.44 11.37 0.78
N THR A 59 2.84 12.39 0.13
CA THR A 59 3.50 13.65 -0.16
C THR A 59 2.55 14.85 -0.02
N ALA A 60 3.04 15.94 0.57
CA ALA A 60 2.30 17.21 0.64
C ALA A 60 2.60 18.15 -0.54
N THR A 61 3.70 17.90 -1.27
CA THR A 61 4.26 18.90 -2.20
C THR A 61 4.21 18.49 -3.66
N ASN A 62 4.17 17.19 -3.95
CA ASN A 62 4.18 16.65 -5.32
C ASN A 62 2.90 15.86 -5.61
N ASN A 63 2.67 15.49 -6.87
CA ASN A 63 1.51 14.66 -7.23
C ASN A 63 1.69 13.19 -6.81
N LEU A 64 2.94 12.75 -6.62
CA LEU A 64 3.29 11.40 -6.17
C LEU A 64 4.37 11.44 -5.08
N PRO A 65 4.37 10.46 -4.15
CA PRO A 65 5.51 10.19 -3.28
C PRO A 65 6.80 9.99 -4.06
N SER A 66 7.95 10.06 -3.38
CA SER A 66 9.23 9.91 -4.07
C SER A 66 9.37 8.52 -4.68
N LEU A 67 10.20 8.38 -5.72
CA LEU A 67 10.47 7.07 -6.30
C LEU A 67 11.09 6.10 -5.28
N GLY A 68 11.81 6.61 -4.28
CA GLY A 68 12.32 5.82 -3.16
C GLY A 68 11.17 5.24 -2.32
N ASP A 69 10.20 6.07 -1.96
CA ASP A 69 9.02 5.67 -1.18
C ASP A 69 8.17 4.64 -1.93
N ILE A 70 7.97 4.84 -3.24
CA ILE A 70 7.23 3.88 -4.09
C ILE A 70 7.94 2.53 -4.12
N LYS A 71 9.27 2.52 -4.30
CA LYS A 71 10.07 1.28 -4.31
C LYS A 71 10.05 0.57 -2.96
N ASP A 72 10.08 1.32 -1.86
CA ASP A 72 9.94 0.77 -0.52
C ASP A 72 8.58 0.07 -0.34
N GLY A 73 7.49 0.70 -0.78
CA GLY A 73 6.16 0.08 -0.79
C GLY A 73 6.11 -1.19 -1.65
N LEU A 74 6.71 -1.16 -2.85
CA LEU A 74 6.77 -2.32 -3.74
C LEU A 74 7.51 -3.52 -3.13
N LEU A 75 8.55 -3.30 -2.33
CA LEU A 75 9.26 -4.39 -1.65
C LEU A 75 8.33 -5.15 -0.70
N LYS A 76 7.49 -4.43 0.04
CA LYS A 76 6.47 -5.07 0.89
C LYS A 76 5.40 -5.78 0.07
N MET A 77 4.98 -5.23 -1.08
CA MET A 77 4.02 -5.91 -1.96
C MET A 77 4.56 -7.26 -2.44
N ILE A 78 5.83 -7.35 -2.84
CA ILE A 78 6.46 -8.62 -3.22
C ILE A 78 6.38 -9.65 -2.09
N LEU A 79 6.55 -9.24 -0.84
CA LEU A 79 6.44 -10.14 0.29
C LEU A 79 4.97 -10.52 0.57
N TYR A 80 4.08 -9.53 0.64
CA TYR A 80 2.68 -9.70 1.04
C TYR A 80 1.83 -10.41 -0.01
N THR A 81 2.22 -10.43 -1.27
CA THR A 81 1.50 -11.23 -2.29
C THR A 81 1.85 -12.71 -2.24
N ASN A 82 2.92 -13.08 -1.51
CA ASN A 82 3.41 -14.45 -1.38
C ASN A 82 3.13 -15.08 -0.01
N ILE A 83 2.41 -14.40 0.89
CA ILE A 83 2.01 -14.98 2.18
C ILE A 83 0.81 -15.92 1.98
N GLU A 84 0.87 -17.08 2.63
CA GLU A 84 -0.18 -18.09 2.62
C GLU A 84 -0.63 -18.42 4.05
N ASN A 85 -1.80 -19.04 4.20
CA ASN A 85 -2.36 -19.47 5.48
C ASN A 85 -2.51 -18.32 6.51
N VAL A 86 -2.93 -17.15 6.03
CA VAL A 86 -3.05 -15.95 6.85
C VAL A 86 -4.19 -16.10 7.86
N LYS A 87 -3.87 -15.82 9.13
CA LYS A 87 -4.81 -15.93 10.25
C LYS A 87 -4.83 -14.66 11.08
N ALA A 88 -6.03 -14.19 11.42
CA ALA A 88 -6.26 -13.16 12.42
C ALA A 88 -7.29 -13.69 13.42
N GLU A 89 -7.00 -13.60 14.71
CA GLU A 89 -7.86 -14.12 15.79
C GLU A 89 -8.28 -15.61 15.62
N GLY A 90 -7.42 -16.40 14.97
CA GLY A 90 -7.67 -17.82 14.67
C GLY A 90 -8.56 -18.08 13.45
N GLN A 91 -9.09 -17.04 12.81
CA GLN A 91 -9.84 -17.14 11.56
C GLN A 91 -8.93 -16.97 10.35
N GLU A 92 -9.18 -17.74 9.29
CA GLU A 92 -8.45 -17.67 8.01
C GLU A 92 -9.01 -16.56 7.11
N PHE A 93 -8.10 -15.85 6.44
CA PHE A 93 -8.42 -14.75 5.53
C PHE A 93 -7.70 -14.92 4.19
N ASN A 94 -8.38 -14.52 3.12
CA ASN A 94 -7.67 -14.17 1.88
C ASN A 94 -6.97 -12.83 2.09
N THR A 95 -5.80 -12.64 1.49
CA THR A 95 -5.08 -11.36 1.58
C THR A 95 -4.98 -10.66 0.25
N ILE A 96 -5.24 -9.34 0.27
CA ILE A 96 -5.01 -8.46 -0.88
C ILE A 96 -4.09 -7.33 -0.43
N PRO A 97 -2.81 -7.34 -0.84
CA PRO A 97 -1.90 -6.25 -0.57
C PRO A 97 -2.27 -5.01 -1.39
N ILE A 98 -2.12 -3.84 -0.76
CA ILE A 98 -2.38 -2.53 -1.37
C ILE A 98 -1.17 -1.63 -1.11
N VAL A 99 -0.66 -1.01 -2.17
CA VAL A 99 0.20 0.18 -2.04
C VAL A 99 -0.66 1.42 -2.31
N GLN A 100 -0.77 2.29 -1.31
CA GLN A 100 -1.62 3.48 -1.33
C GLN A 100 -0.74 4.72 -1.37
N LEU A 101 -0.74 5.42 -2.49
CA LEU A 101 0.01 6.65 -2.70
C LEU A 101 -0.93 7.85 -2.51
N THR A 102 -0.71 8.63 -1.45
CA THR A 102 -1.52 9.80 -1.15
C THR A 102 -0.79 11.10 -1.49
N SER A 103 -1.54 12.10 -1.97
CA SER A 103 -1.01 13.43 -2.26
C SER A 103 -2.00 14.54 -1.91
N GLU A 104 -1.51 15.63 -1.31
CA GLU A 104 -2.30 16.87 -1.12
C GLU A 104 -2.45 17.70 -2.41
N LYS A 105 -1.72 17.37 -3.48
CA LYS A 105 -1.71 18.13 -4.76
C LYS A 105 -2.71 17.62 -5.79
N ILE A 106 -3.28 16.45 -5.57
CA ILE A 106 -4.22 15.82 -6.49
C ILE A 106 -5.62 15.83 -5.90
N SER A 107 -6.61 15.51 -6.72
CA SER A 107 -8.01 15.41 -6.34
C SER A 107 -8.61 14.10 -6.87
N GLY A 108 -9.43 13.46 -6.04
CA GLY A 108 -10.07 12.18 -6.36
C GLY A 108 -9.18 10.98 -6.05
N ARG A 109 -9.56 9.83 -6.61
CA ARG A 109 -8.95 8.52 -6.36
C ARG A 109 -8.96 7.71 -7.65
N ILE A 110 -7.90 6.97 -7.89
CA ILE A 110 -7.78 6.00 -8.99
C ILE A 110 -7.06 4.76 -8.48
N SER A 111 -7.39 3.59 -9.03
CA SER A 111 -6.74 2.32 -8.72
C SER A 111 -6.21 1.64 -9.99
N SER A 112 -5.28 0.71 -9.82
CA SER A 112 -4.77 -0.14 -10.90
C SER A 112 -5.83 -1.05 -11.54
N SER A 113 -7.02 -1.15 -10.93
CA SER A 113 -8.16 -1.87 -11.47
C SER A 113 -9.09 -1.02 -12.35
N ALA A 114 -8.82 0.28 -12.49
CA ALA A 114 -9.61 1.17 -13.33
C ALA A 114 -9.29 0.96 -14.82
N SER A 115 -10.20 1.40 -15.70
CA SER A 115 -9.97 1.35 -17.15
C SER A 115 -8.95 2.41 -17.60
N ASP A 116 -8.30 2.15 -18.75
CA ASP A 116 -7.30 3.07 -19.32
C ASP A 116 -7.86 4.49 -19.49
N SER A 117 -9.12 4.63 -19.91
CA SER A 117 -9.76 5.94 -20.09
C SER A 117 -10.00 6.67 -18.77
N GLU A 118 -10.33 5.97 -17.69
CA GLU A 118 -10.44 6.55 -16.34
C GLU A 118 -9.07 7.00 -15.83
N ILE A 119 -8.03 6.20 -16.06
CA ILE A 119 -6.65 6.53 -15.69
C ILE A 119 -6.19 7.78 -16.44
N GLU A 120 -6.36 7.84 -17.75
CA GLU A 120 -6.01 9.01 -18.57
C GLU A 120 -6.77 10.27 -18.12
N SER A 121 -8.06 10.13 -17.83
CA SER A 121 -8.88 11.23 -17.31
C SER A 121 -8.38 11.73 -15.95
N PHE A 122 -8.02 10.82 -15.03
CA PHE A 122 -7.48 11.18 -13.72
C PHE A 122 -6.13 11.89 -13.82
N LEU A 123 -5.21 11.36 -14.64
CA LEU A 123 -3.86 11.91 -14.79
C LEU A 123 -3.87 13.29 -15.46
N SER A 124 -4.69 13.47 -16.48
CA SER A 124 -4.88 14.76 -17.16
C SER A 124 -5.52 15.79 -16.24
N LYS A 125 -6.58 15.42 -15.51
CA LYS A 125 -7.24 16.30 -14.52
C LYS A 125 -6.27 16.81 -13.46
N ASN A 126 -5.36 15.96 -12.99
CA ASN A 126 -4.42 16.29 -11.93
C ASN A 126 -3.06 16.81 -12.44
N SER A 127 -2.95 17.15 -13.73
CA SER A 127 -1.76 17.77 -14.33
C SER A 127 -0.46 16.99 -14.10
N PHE A 128 -0.50 15.65 -14.17
CA PHE A 128 0.69 14.82 -14.06
C PHE A 128 1.66 15.10 -15.23
N SER A 129 2.94 15.24 -14.91
CA SER A 129 4.00 15.35 -15.93
C SER A 129 4.16 14.05 -16.71
N THR A 130 4.75 14.11 -17.90
CA THR A 130 5.05 12.91 -18.71
C THR A 130 5.86 11.86 -17.95
N ARG A 131 6.76 12.30 -17.06
CA ARG A 131 7.53 11.39 -16.20
C ARG A 131 6.66 10.71 -15.16
N GLU A 132 5.77 11.45 -14.51
CA GLU A 132 4.87 10.88 -13.49
C GLU A 132 3.84 9.94 -14.12
N VAL A 133 3.28 10.30 -15.29
CA VAL A 133 2.39 9.41 -16.07
C VAL A 133 3.07 8.07 -16.35
N LYS A 134 4.34 8.11 -16.78
CA LYS A 134 5.11 6.88 -17.02
C LYS A 134 5.25 6.04 -15.73
N ILE A 135 5.56 6.67 -14.61
CA ILE A 135 5.67 5.99 -13.30
C ILE A 135 4.34 5.35 -12.90
N VAL A 136 3.22 6.05 -13.05
CA VAL A 136 1.88 5.51 -12.73
C VAL A 136 1.57 4.29 -13.59
N ASN A 137 1.79 4.38 -14.90
CA ASN A 137 1.52 3.26 -15.81
C ASN A 137 2.41 2.04 -15.50
N GLU A 138 3.70 2.25 -15.23
CA GLU A 138 4.60 1.17 -14.83
C GLU A 138 4.19 0.55 -13.48
N LEU A 139 3.80 1.37 -12.50
CA LEU A 139 3.30 0.90 -11.21
C LEU A 139 2.01 0.07 -11.35
N PHE A 140 1.07 0.50 -12.20
CA PHE A 140 -0.20 -0.20 -12.38
C PHE A 140 0.00 -1.53 -13.13
N GLN A 141 0.91 -1.57 -14.10
CA GLN A 141 1.32 -2.82 -14.73
C GLN A 141 2.04 -3.77 -13.75
N GLU A 142 2.87 -3.23 -12.86
CA GLU A 142 3.52 -4.02 -11.80
C GLU A 142 2.49 -4.63 -10.85
N ALA A 143 1.48 -3.84 -10.47
CA ALA A 143 0.37 -4.26 -9.61
C ALA A 143 -0.41 -5.43 -10.23
N GLU A 144 -0.78 -5.29 -11.51
CA GLU A 144 -1.46 -6.33 -12.28
C GLU A 144 -0.65 -7.62 -12.34
N LYS A 145 0.64 -7.53 -12.69
CA LYS A 145 1.51 -8.71 -12.85
C LYS A 145 1.79 -9.45 -11.55
N ASN A 146 1.79 -8.75 -10.42
CA ASN A 146 2.19 -9.29 -9.13
C ASN A 146 1.02 -9.47 -8.15
N ASN A 147 -0.22 -9.32 -8.60
CA ASN A 147 -1.44 -9.55 -7.81
C ASN A 147 -1.57 -8.67 -6.56
N PHE A 148 -1.22 -7.39 -6.66
CA PHE A 148 -1.55 -6.39 -5.65
C PHE A 148 -2.34 -5.23 -6.26
N ILE A 149 -2.92 -4.37 -5.42
CA ILE A 149 -3.63 -3.17 -5.89
C ILE A 149 -2.75 -1.95 -5.64
N ALA A 150 -2.56 -1.11 -6.64
CA ALA A 150 -2.01 0.22 -6.46
C ALA A 150 -3.15 1.25 -6.45
N ILE A 151 -3.13 2.15 -5.48
CA ILE A 151 -4.11 3.24 -5.34
C ILE A 151 -3.34 4.56 -5.33
N ILE A 152 -3.87 5.55 -6.06
CA ILE A 152 -3.41 6.93 -6.00
C ILE A 152 -4.61 7.79 -5.63
N GLU A 153 -4.52 8.53 -4.53
CA GLU A 153 -5.65 9.33 -4.06
C GLU A 153 -5.26 10.61 -3.33
N TRP A 154 -6.22 11.52 -3.28
CA TRP A 154 -6.10 12.73 -2.49
C TRP A 154 -6.03 12.39 -1.00
N ALA A 155 -5.07 12.98 -0.29
CA ALA A 155 -4.99 12.87 1.16
C ALA A 155 -6.17 13.61 1.81
N THR A 156 -7.16 12.88 2.31
CA THR A 156 -8.22 13.45 3.16
C THR A 156 -7.61 13.89 4.48
N THR A 157 -7.63 15.19 4.74
CA THR A 157 -7.30 15.82 6.03
C THR A 157 -8.39 15.63 7.06
#